data_AF-A0A926JDM1-F1
#
_entry.id   AF-A0A926JDM1-F1
#
_cell.length_a   1.000
_cell.length_b   1.000
_cell.length_c   1.000
_cell.angle_alpha   90.00
_cell.angle_beta   90.00
_cell.angle_gamma   90.00
#
_symmetry.space_group_name_H-M   'P 1'
#
loop_
_entity.id
_entity.type
_entity.pdbx_description
1 polymer ?
#
loop_
_entity_poly.entity_id
_entity_poly.type
_entity_poly.pdbx_seq_one_letter_code
_entity_poly.pdbx_strand_id
1 'polypeptide(L)'
;MEIDNLTAAELRVWRAYPRGEAVDFRAAGDDDPAEGTGWGPERTLRAAVLRALLVGAPQEDGEIPVLKVAGARIAGSLNLMYAEIDHAVRLSQCRFDEAPKLYGSRLRQLNLAGSALPGVSLGSTRVDGVLRLTECRFQGPVRLGGAQISAALFMERARIAAPDAQEPALQLNHVTLGDDLWAPGLRVHGLTRLNGATVAVSVNLEDAEFVRRGGHVIVAEALNVGANVLARRLRADGRVGLRGARMRGRCRPWGPPRR
;
A
#
# COMPACT_ATOMS: atom_id res chain seq x y z
N MET A 1 -0.32 14.16 24.36
CA MET A 1 -1.48 13.29 24.09
C MET A 1 -1.32 12.12 25.04
N GLU A 2 -1.91 12.24 26.22
CA GLU A 2 -1.91 11.13 27.19
C GLU A 2 -2.70 9.98 26.58
N ILE A 3 -2.04 8.84 26.45
CA ILE A 3 -2.68 7.61 25.99
C ILE A 3 -3.15 6.88 27.24
N ASP A 4 -4.15 7.46 27.90
CA ASP A 4 -4.71 6.84 29.08
C ASP A 4 -5.68 5.73 28.67
N ASN A 5 -5.76 4.68 29.49
CA ASN A 5 -6.66 3.55 29.33
C ASN A 5 -6.43 2.75 28.04
N LEU A 6 -5.26 2.15 27.89
CA LEU A 6 -4.99 1.16 26.84
C LEU A 6 -5.87 -0.08 27.04
N THR A 7 -6.47 -0.60 25.96
CA THR A 7 -7.17 -1.89 25.99
C THR A 7 -6.19 -3.06 26.16
N ALA A 8 -6.67 -4.25 26.49
CA ALA A 8 -5.82 -5.44 26.57
C ALA A 8 -5.09 -5.73 25.25
N ALA A 9 -5.74 -5.50 24.10
CA ALA A 9 -5.13 -5.62 22.78
C ALA A 9 -4.02 -4.60 22.56
N GLU A 10 -4.28 -3.34 22.90
CA GLU A 10 -3.33 -2.25 22.77
C GLU A 10 -2.12 -2.41 23.70
N LEU A 11 -2.34 -2.86 24.95
CA LEU A 11 -1.27 -3.19 25.90
C LEU A 11 -0.34 -4.29 25.37
N ARG A 12 -0.88 -5.32 24.71
CA ARG A 12 -0.07 -6.37 24.07
C ARG A 12 0.84 -5.79 23.00
N VAL A 13 0.31 -4.93 22.12
CA VAL A 13 1.10 -4.26 21.08
C VAL A 13 2.13 -3.31 21.69
N TRP A 14 1.74 -2.56 22.73
CA TRP A 14 2.61 -1.62 23.42
C TRP A 14 3.85 -2.29 24.01
N ARG A 15 3.69 -3.48 24.62
CA ARG A 15 4.80 -4.26 25.21
C ARG A 15 5.63 -5.03 24.19
N ALA A 16 5.05 -5.36 23.05
CA ALA A 16 5.74 -6.09 21.98
C ALA A 16 6.60 -5.15 21.11
N TYR A 17 6.18 -3.89 20.97
CA TYR A 17 6.80 -2.93 20.06
C TYR A 17 8.30 -2.67 20.35
N PRO A 18 8.74 -2.37 21.60
CA PRO A 18 10.15 -2.10 21.88
C PRO A 18 11.09 -3.25 21.51
N ARG A 19 10.62 -4.49 21.71
CA ARG A 19 11.33 -5.76 21.43
C ARG A 19 11.14 -6.25 20.00
N GLY A 20 10.38 -5.52 19.18
CA GLY A 20 10.05 -5.91 17.81
C GLY A 20 9.32 -7.25 17.68
N GLU A 21 8.63 -7.69 18.73
CA GLU A 21 7.87 -8.94 18.78
C GLU A 21 6.60 -8.82 17.92
N ALA A 22 6.16 -9.94 17.34
CA ALA A 22 4.94 -9.97 16.54
C ALA A 22 3.71 -10.19 17.42
N VAL A 23 2.68 -9.37 17.23
CA VAL A 23 1.37 -9.57 17.84
C VAL A 23 0.38 -10.02 16.77
N ASP A 24 -0.05 -11.27 16.87
CA ASP A 24 -1.05 -11.85 15.99
C ASP A 24 -2.39 -11.98 16.73
N PHE A 25 -3.43 -11.39 16.13
CA PHE A 25 -4.79 -11.42 16.64
C PHE A 25 -5.68 -12.43 15.91
N ARG A 26 -5.18 -13.09 14.85
CA ARG A 26 -5.96 -14.06 14.06
C ARG A 26 -6.36 -15.25 14.91
N ALA A 27 -7.62 -15.66 14.80
CA ALA A 27 -8.05 -16.98 15.26
C ALA A 27 -7.63 -18.01 14.20
N ALA A 28 -7.63 -19.31 14.52
CA ALA A 28 -7.14 -20.39 13.62
C ALA A 28 -7.98 -20.61 12.34
N GLY A 29 -8.81 -19.65 11.93
CA GLY A 29 -9.58 -19.63 10.69
C GLY A 29 -9.14 -18.52 9.73
N ASP A 30 -9.58 -18.60 8.49
CA ASP A 30 -9.33 -17.61 7.44
C ASP A 30 -10.15 -16.35 7.71
N ASP A 31 -9.70 -15.54 8.67
CA ASP A 31 -10.33 -14.27 9.02
C ASP A 31 -10.16 -13.28 7.87
N ASP A 32 -11.17 -13.10 7.01
CA ASP A 32 -11.12 -12.10 5.95
C ASP A 32 -11.14 -10.68 6.57
N PRO A 33 -10.08 -9.86 6.40
CA PRO A 33 -10.06 -8.49 6.92
C PRO A 33 -11.17 -7.60 6.35
N ALA A 34 -11.74 -7.94 5.18
CA ALA A 34 -12.90 -7.25 4.61
C ALA A 34 -14.17 -7.43 5.46
N GLU A 35 -14.26 -8.49 6.27
CA GLU A 35 -15.36 -8.75 7.21
C GLU A 35 -15.06 -8.25 8.63
N GLY A 36 -13.86 -7.69 8.84
CA GLY A 36 -13.38 -7.25 10.16
C GLY A 36 -14.09 -6.05 10.81
N THR A 37 -15.19 -5.55 10.23
CA THR A 37 -16.02 -4.52 10.90
C THR A 37 -16.66 -5.02 12.19
N GLY A 38 -16.94 -6.34 12.26
CA GLY A 38 -17.54 -6.97 13.43
C GLY A 38 -16.54 -7.37 14.52
N TRP A 39 -15.23 -7.18 14.32
CA TRP A 39 -14.23 -7.55 15.32
C TRP A 39 -14.36 -6.69 16.58
N GLY A 40 -14.30 -7.36 17.73
CA GLY A 40 -14.49 -6.74 19.04
C GLY A 40 -13.25 -6.04 19.58
N PRO A 41 -13.33 -5.50 20.82
CA PRO A 41 -12.24 -4.77 21.46
C PRO A 41 -10.95 -5.60 21.65
N GLU A 42 -11.06 -6.93 21.66
CA GLU A 42 -9.96 -7.88 21.79
C GLU A 42 -9.01 -7.92 20.58
N ARG A 43 -9.44 -7.38 19.43
CA ARG A 43 -8.63 -7.23 18.21
C ARG A 43 -8.63 -5.81 17.66
N THR A 44 -9.18 -4.85 18.40
CA THR A 44 -9.29 -3.47 17.98
C THR A 44 -8.17 -2.63 18.60
N LEU A 45 -7.46 -1.90 17.74
CA LEU A 45 -6.38 -0.98 18.11
C LEU A 45 -6.77 0.42 17.65
N ARG A 46 -6.76 1.40 18.55
CA ARG A 46 -6.96 2.80 18.17
C ARG A 46 -5.77 3.30 17.37
N ALA A 47 -6.05 3.95 16.25
CA ALA A 47 -5.02 4.57 15.41
C ALA A 47 -4.17 5.61 16.16
N ALA A 48 -4.75 6.28 17.16
CA ALA A 48 -4.04 7.23 18.03
C ALA A 48 -2.95 6.54 18.87
N VAL A 49 -3.19 5.31 19.34
CA VAL A 49 -2.22 4.52 20.10
C VAL A 49 -1.06 4.10 19.20
N LEU A 50 -1.36 3.58 18.00
CA LEU A 50 -0.34 3.22 17.02
C LEU A 50 0.51 4.43 16.62
N ARG A 51 -0.12 5.58 16.36
CA ARG A 51 0.59 6.82 16.06
C ARG A 51 1.57 7.18 17.16
N ALA A 52 1.13 7.15 18.41
CA ALA A 52 1.98 7.55 19.52
C ALA A 52 3.11 6.53 19.78
N LEU A 53 2.87 5.23 19.53
CA LEU A 53 3.94 4.23 19.53
C LEU A 53 5.04 4.56 18.51
N LEU A 54 4.62 4.89 17.28
CA LEU A 54 5.55 5.18 16.18
C LEU A 54 6.33 6.49 16.37
N VAL A 55 5.71 7.51 17.00
CA VAL A 55 6.31 8.83 17.17
C VAL A 55 7.13 8.98 18.45
N GLY A 56 6.81 8.24 19.52
CA GLY A 56 7.39 8.52 20.83
C GLY A 56 7.43 7.37 21.83
N ALA A 57 7.31 6.11 21.40
CA ALA A 57 7.45 4.99 22.33
C ALA A 57 8.88 4.89 22.90
N PRO A 58 9.02 4.43 24.15
CA PRO A 58 10.31 4.08 24.73
C PRO A 58 11.02 3.02 23.88
N GLN A 59 12.32 3.20 23.69
CA GLN A 59 13.20 2.18 23.11
C GLN A 59 13.86 1.41 24.26
N GLU A 60 13.98 0.10 24.13
CA GLU A 60 14.72 -0.74 25.08
C GLU A 60 16.15 -0.94 24.57
N ASP A 61 17.15 -0.77 25.44
CA ASP A 61 18.55 -0.90 25.07
C ASP A 61 18.85 -2.30 24.54
N GLY A 62 19.50 -2.37 23.37
CA GLY A 62 19.87 -3.63 22.71
C GLY A 62 18.75 -4.24 21.85
N GLU A 63 17.53 -3.71 21.92
CA GLU A 63 16.39 -4.17 21.13
C GLU A 63 16.12 -3.26 19.92
N ILE A 64 15.51 -3.82 18.88
CA ILE A 64 15.15 -3.07 17.67
C ILE A 64 13.63 -2.98 17.58
N PRO A 65 13.04 -1.81 17.85
CA PRO A 65 11.59 -1.67 17.83
C PRO A 65 11.03 -1.84 16.41
N VAL A 66 9.93 -2.60 16.32
CA VAL A 66 9.21 -2.82 15.07
C VAL A 66 7.73 -2.97 15.38
N LEU A 67 6.88 -2.22 14.69
CA LEU A 67 5.44 -2.43 14.78
C LEU A 67 5.06 -3.63 13.91
N LYS A 68 4.84 -4.79 14.52
CA LYS A 68 4.40 -6.03 13.85
C LYS A 68 3.06 -6.47 14.39
N VAL A 69 1.99 -6.13 13.68
CA VAL A 69 0.62 -6.53 14.02
C VAL A 69 0.00 -7.29 12.86
N ALA A 70 -0.67 -8.40 13.17
CA ALA A 70 -1.48 -9.15 12.23
C ALA A 70 -2.92 -9.30 12.71
N GLY A 71 -3.89 -9.19 11.79
CA GLY A 71 -5.29 -9.53 12.07
C GLY A 71 -6.02 -8.54 12.99
N ALA A 72 -5.63 -7.27 13.03
CA ALA A 72 -6.26 -6.28 13.90
C ALA A 72 -7.20 -5.33 13.14
N ARG A 73 -8.23 -4.82 13.82
CA ARG A 73 -9.04 -3.68 13.37
C ARG A 73 -8.39 -2.40 13.86
N ILE A 74 -8.09 -1.48 12.95
CA ILE A 74 -7.53 -0.17 13.24
C ILE A 74 -8.67 0.84 13.26
N ALA A 75 -9.05 1.25 14.47
CA ALA A 75 -10.14 2.18 14.71
C ALA A 75 -9.65 3.63 14.63
N GLY A 76 -10.31 4.44 13.81
CA GLY A 76 -9.94 5.84 13.55
C GLY A 76 -8.87 6.02 12.46
N SER A 77 -8.57 7.28 12.11
CA SER A 77 -7.57 7.61 11.10
C SER A 77 -6.13 7.57 11.64
N LEU A 78 -5.29 6.69 11.09
CA LEU A 78 -3.85 6.68 11.34
C LEU A 78 -3.19 7.83 10.59
N ASN A 79 -2.99 8.95 11.30
CA ASN A 79 -2.37 10.16 10.76
C ASN A 79 -0.89 10.24 11.14
N LEU A 80 -0.03 10.03 10.15
CA LEU A 80 1.42 10.13 10.21
C LEU A 80 1.95 11.17 9.21
N MET A 81 1.14 12.16 8.84
CA MET A 81 1.56 13.23 7.92
C MET A 81 2.82 13.92 8.45
N TYR A 82 3.83 14.05 7.58
CA TYR A 82 5.13 14.65 7.88
C TYR A 82 5.91 14.03 9.05
N ALA A 83 5.52 12.83 9.49
CA ALA A 83 6.25 12.13 10.55
C ALA A 83 7.49 11.43 9.98
N GLU A 84 8.55 11.35 10.79
CA GLU A 84 9.73 10.54 10.53
C GLU A 84 9.68 9.29 11.40
N ILE A 85 9.58 8.11 10.77
CA ILE A 85 9.46 6.81 11.42
C ILE A 85 10.64 5.95 11.02
N ASP A 86 11.62 5.84 11.92
CA ASP A 86 12.86 5.10 11.71
C ASP A 86 12.73 3.57 11.86
N HIS A 87 11.53 3.12 12.24
CA HIS A 87 11.22 1.72 12.52
C HIS A 87 10.34 1.13 11.43
N ALA A 88 10.47 -0.17 11.19
CA ALA A 88 9.63 -0.83 10.20
C ALA A 88 8.18 -0.96 10.70
N VAL A 89 7.22 -0.71 9.82
CA VAL A 89 5.78 -0.81 10.11
C VAL A 89 5.17 -1.94 9.32
N ARG A 90 4.64 -2.94 10.02
CA ARG A 90 3.96 -4.11 9.46
C ARG A 90 2.58 -4.27 10.10
N LEU A 91 1.55 -3.97 9.33
CA LEU A 91 0.14 -4.13 9.66
C LEU A 91 -0.49 -5.06 8.62
N SER A 92 -0.30 -6.36 8.79
CA SER A 92 -0.73 -7.38 7.82
C SER A 92 -2.10 -7.94 8.16
N GLN A 93 -2.93 -8.20 7.14
CA GLN A 93 -4.28 -8.73 7.30
C GLN A 93 -5.11 -7.91 8.31
N CYS A 94 -4.89 -6.60 8.35
CA CYS A 94 -5.60 -5.68 9.22
C CYS A 94 -6.80 -5.07 8.48
N ARG A 95 -7.81 -4.67 9.23
CA ARG A 95 -8.93 -3.86 8.74
C ARG A 95 -8.74 -2.42 9.19
N PHE A 96 -8.79 -1.46 8.26
CA PHE A 96 -8.82 -0.04 8.60
C PHE A 96 -10.24 0.49 8.49
N ASP A 97 -10.69 1.20 9.53
CA ASP A 97 -11.99 1.89 9.50
C ASP A 97 -11.92 3.17 8.65
N GLU A 98 -10.78 3.86 8.71
CA GLU A 98 -10.52 5.09 7.98
C GLU A 98 -9.20 5.01 7.18
N ALA A 99 -9.09 5.80 6.11
CA ALA A 99 -7.91 5.77 5.25
C ALA A 99 -6.69 6.30 6.03
N PRO A 100 -5.57 5.55 6.10
CA PRO A 100 -4.33 6.05 6.68
C PRO A 100 -3.76 7.20 5.85
N LYS A 101 -3.24 8.21 6.57
CA LYS A 101 -2.74 9.47 6.04
C LYS A 101 -1.25 9.56 6.34
N LEU A 102 -0.42 9.37 5.32
CA LEU A 102 1.05 9.32 5.43
C LEU A 102 1.73 10.38 4.55
N TYR A 103 0.99 11.39 4.07
CA TYR A 103 1.52 12.41 3.18
C TYR A 103 2.79 13.08 3.74
N GLY A 104 3.84 13.18 2.92
CA GLY A 104 5.10 13.82 3.31
C GLY A 104 5.89 13.11 4.42
N SER A 105 5.49 11.90 4.82
CA SER A 105 6.21 11.15 5.86
C SER A 105 7.50 10.51 5.35
N ARG A 106 8.41 10.20 6.27
CA ARG A 106 9.56 9.33 6.01
C ARG A 106 9.39 8.04 6.80
N LEU A 107 9.47 6.91 6.10
CA LEU A 107 9.29 5.59 6.68
C LEU A 107 10.49 4.71 6.33
N ARG A 108 10.96 3.92 7.28
CA ARG A 108 11.95 2.88 6.96
C ARG A 108 11.36 1.82 6.02
N GLN A 109 10.23 1.23 6.39
CA GLN A 109 9.50 0.25 5.60
C GLN A 109 8.01 0.27 5.97
N LEU A 110 7.15 -0.01 4.99
CA LEU A 110 5.71 -0.14 5.22
C LEU A 110 5.17 -1.41 4.55
N ASN A 111 4.54 -2.26 5.34
CA ASN A 111 3.91 -3.49 4.89
C ASN A 111 2.45 -3.54 5.37
N LEU A 112 1.52 -3.50 4.43
CA LEU A 112 0.08 -3.59 4.64
C LEU A 112 -0.51 -4.89 4.05
N ALA A 113 0.32 -5.92 3.80
CA ALA A 113 -0.07 -7.08 3.02
C ALA A 113 -1.35 -7.76 3.54
N GLY A 114 -2.27 -8.09 2.65
CA GLY A 114 -3.56 -8.73 2.96
C GLY A 114 -4.58 -7.83 3.65
N SER A 115 -4.25 -6.57 3.95
CA SER A 115 -5.14 -5.66 4.69
C SER A 115 -6.26 -5.10 3.82
N ALA A 116 -7.39 -4.77 4.45
CA ALA A 116 -8.54 -4.10 3.84
C ALA A 116 -8.58 -2.64 4.29
N LEU A 117 -8.56 -1.70 3.34
CA LEU A 117 -8.51 -0.26 3.60
C LEU A 117 -9.54 0.49 2.75
N PRO A 118 -10.14 1.57 3.26
CA PRO A 118 -11.01 2.44 2.46
C PRO A 118 -10.23 3.31 1.45
N GLY A 119 -8.89 3.27 1.50
CA GLY A 119 -7.98 4.04 0.64
C GLY A 119 -6.65 4.24 1.36
N VAL A 120 -5.67 4.88 0.71
CA VAL A 120 -4.40 5.25 1.37
C VAL A 120 -3.80 6.49 0.70
N SER A 121 -3.27 7.41 1.52
CA SER A 121 -2.55 8.58 1.05
C SER A 121 -1.08 8.52 1.48
N LEU A 122 -0.21 8.32 0.49
CA LEU A 122 1.25 8.22 0.57
C LEU A 122 1.91 9.25 -0.36
N GLY A 123 1.20 10.35 -0.68
CA GLY A 123 1.75 11.42 -1.53
C GLY A 123 3.03 12.01 -0.92
N SER A 124 4.03 12.27 -1.74
CA SER A 124 5.33 12.83 -1.32
C SER A 124 6.01 12.07 -0.17
N THR A 125 5.65 10.81 0.06
CA THR A 125 6.24 9.97 1.13
C THR A 125 7.59 9.44 0.68
N ARG A 126 8.56 9.38 1.60
CA ARG A 126 9.82 8.68 1.37
C ARG A 126 9.82 7.34 2.11
N VAL A 127 10.07 6.26 1.39
CA VAL A 127 10.24 4.92 1.95
C VAL A 127 11.67 4.46 1.65
N ASP A 128 12.48 4.29 2.69
CA ASP A 128 13.90 3.93 2.54
C ASP A 128 14.08 2.44 2.15
N GLY A 129 13.08 1.60 2.40
CA GLY A 129 13.02 0.21 1.96
C GLY A 129 11.83 -0.08 1.05
N VAL A 130 11.19 -1.22 1.28
CA VAL A 130 10.08 -1.71 0.45
C VAL A 130 8.73 -1.14 0.92
N LEU A 131 7.86 -0.87 -0.05
CA LEU A 131 6.44 -0.63 0.19
C LEU A 131 5.66 -1.85 -0.29
N ARG A 132 5.01 -2.57 0.64
CA ARG A 132 4.27 -3.78 0.35
C ARG A 132 2.77 -3.59 0.56
N LEU A 133 2.03 -3.66 -0.54
CA LEU A 133 0.57 -3.63 -0.65
C LEU A 133 0.02 -4.93 -1.29
N THR A 134 0.77 -6.02 -1.20
CA THR A 134 0.39 -7.35 -1.70
C THR A 134 -0.95 -7.79 -1.12
N GLU A 135 -1.87 -8.28 -1.96
CA GLU A 135 -3.19 -8.78 -1.57
C GLU A 135 -4.06 -7.79 -0.79
N CYS A 136 -3.72 -6.49 -0.82
CA CYS A 136 -4.56 -5.47 -0.20
C CYS A 136 -5.87 -5.29 -0.97
N ARG A 137 -6.94 -4.99 -0.22
CA ARG A 137 -8.25 -4.63 -0.77
C ARG A 137 -8.52 -3.17 -0.45
N PHE A 138 -8.57 -2.33 -1.48
CA PHE A 138 -8.87 -0.91 -1.37
C PHE A 138 -10.28 -0.64 -1.91
N GLN A 139 -11.14 -0.05 -1.06
CA GLN A 139 -12.48 0.42 -1.44
C GLN A 139 -12.49 1.88 -1.93
N GLY A 140 -11.30 2.49 -2.02
CA GLY A 140 -11.13 3.85 -2.48
C GLY A 140 -9.72 4.07 -3.03
N PRO A 141 -9.37 5.33 -3.33
CA PRO A 141 -8.16 5.65 -4.07
C PRO A 141 -6.88 5.36 -3.29
N VAL A 142 -5.88 4.88 -4.03
CA VAL A 142 -4.51 4.63 -3.58
C VAL A 142 -3.62 5.72 -4.18
N ARG A 143 -3.12 6.64 -3.35
CA ARG A 143 -2.37 7.82 -3.79
C ARG A 143 -0.92 7.73 -3.35
N LEU A 144 0.02 7.66 -4.29
CA LEU A 144 1.46 7.73 -4.05
C LEU A 144 2.11 8.85 -4.86
N GLY A 145 1.35 9.86 -5.30
CA GLY A 145 1.88 10.93 -6.14
C GLY A 145 3.11 11.60 -5.53
N GLY A 146 4.25 11.61 -6.25
CA GLY A 146 5.53 12.15 -5.79
C GLY A 146 6.28 11.31 -4.75
N ALA A 147 5.79 10.10 -4.43
CA ALA A 147 6.47 9.23 -3.47
C ALA A 147 7.82 8.74 -4.00
N GLN A 148 8.79 8.62 -3.09
CA GLN A 148 10.11 8.09 -3.35
C GLN A 148 10.29 6.80 -2.57
N ILE A 149 10.43 5.68 -3.25
CA ILE A 149 10.61 4.36 -2.64
C ILE A 149 11.97 3.86 -3.12
N SER A 150 12.91 3.68 -2.19
CA SER A 150 14.29 3.35 -2.54
C SER A 150 14.45 1.91 -3.03
N ALA A 151 13.47 1.05 -2.74
CA ALA A 151 13.40 -0.34 -3.22
C ALA A 151 12.12 -0.56 -4.07
N ALA A 152 11.59 -1.78 -4.05
CA ALA A 152 10.44 -2.17 -4.85
C ALA A 152 9.08 -1.80 -4.21
N LEU A 153 8.09 -1.56 -5.09
CA LEU A 153 6.68 -1.47 -4.74
C LEU A 153 5.98 -2.78 -5.11
N PHE A 154 5.46 -3.48 -4.10
CA PHE A 154 4.72 -4.73 -4.30
C PHE A 154 3.21 -4.49 -4.22
N MET A 155 2.47 -4.80 -5.28
CA MET A 155 1.00 -4.74 -5.36
C MET A 155 0.41 -6.03 -5.95
N GLU A 156 1.14 -7.14 -5.82
CA GLU A 156 0.71 -8.46 -6.28
C GLU A 156 -0.68 -8.82 -5.75
N ARG A 157 -1.58 -9.22 -6.64
CA ARG A 157 -3.00 -9.57 -6.35
C ARG A 157 -3.79 -8.51 -5.57
N ALA A 158 -3.29 -7.27 -5.49
CA ALA A 158 -4.04 -6.19 -4.86
C ALA A 158 -5.30 -5.87 -5.68
N ARG A 159 -6.35 -5.43 -5.00
CA ARG A 159 -7.62 -5.06 -5.62
C ARG A 159 -7.97 -3.63 -5.23
N ILE A 160 -8.16 -2.77 -6.22
CA ILE A 160 -8.55 -1.37 -6.02
C ILE A 160 -9.89 -1.16 -6.71
N ALA A 161 -10.93 -0.99 -5.91
CA ALA A 161 -12.25 -0.65 -6.37
C ALA A 161 -12.63 0.73 -5.81
N ALA A 162 -12.59 1.75 -6.66
CA ALA A 162 -12.95 3.11 -6.28
C ALA A 162 -14.08 3.63 -7.20
N PRO A 163 -15.28 3.01 -7.18
CA PRO A 163 -16.35 3.29 -8.13
C PRO A 163 -16.85 4.74 -8.05
N ASP A 164 -16.85 5.33 -6.84
CA ASP A 164 -17.35 6.67 -6.56
C ASP A 164 -16.24 7.74 -6.58
N ALA A 165 -15.01 7.37 -6.88
CA ALA A 165 -13.90 8.32 -6.89
C ALA A 165 -13.99 9.24 -8.11
N GLN A 166 -14.07 10.55 -7.84
CA GLN A 166 -13.89 11.59 -8.86
C GLN A 166 -12.43 11.63 -9.38
N GLU A 167 -11.52 11.06 -8.60
CA GLU A 167 -10.09 10.95 -8.88
C GLU A 167 -9.71 9.55 -9.42
N PRO A 168 -8.49 9.39 -9.99
CA PRO A 168 -7.99 8.07 -10.33
C PRO A 168 -7.95 7.13 -9.12
N ALA A 169 -8.29 5.87 -9.36
CA ALA A 169 -8.26 4.80 -8.37
C ALA A 169 -6.83 4.51 -7.90
N LEU A 170 -5.85 4.55 -8.82
CA LEU A 170 -4.44 4.37 -8.52
C LEU A 170 -3.64 5.54 -9.08
N GLN A 171 -2.96 6.28 -8.20
CA GLN A 171 -2.17 7.46 -8.55
C GLN A 171 -0.70 7.22 -8.21
N LEU A 172 0.13 7.09 -9.23
CA LEU A 172 1.56 6.87 -9.17
C LEU A 172 2.32 8.00 -9.91
N ASN A 173 1.70 9.18 -10.05
CA ASN A 173 2.31 10.32 -10.74
C ASN A 173 3.62 10.71 -10.07
N HIS A 174 4.69 10.92 -10.83
CA HIS A 174 6.01 11.32 -10.32
C HIS A 174 6.59 10.40 -9.24
N VAL A 175 6.10 9.16 -9.13
CA VAL A 175 6.69 8.17 -8.24
C VAL A 175 8.09 7.82 -8.74
N THR A 176 9.04 7.73 -7.83
CA THR A 176 10.38 7.19 -8.11
C THR A 176 10.55 5.88 -7.34
N LEU A 177 10.77 4.79 -8.06
CA LEU A 177 11.12 3.49 -7.51
C LEU A 177 12.59 3.19 -7.81
N GLY A 178 13.36 2.89 -6.76
CA GLY A 178 14.76 2.48 -6.89
C GLY A 178 14.96 1.05 -7.41
N ASP A 179 13.87 0.27 -7.50
CA ASP A 179 13.88 -1.10 -8.01
C ASP A 179 12.65 -1.36 -8.91
N ASP A 180 11.93 -2.46 -8.70
CA ASP A 180 10.76 -2.88 -9.49
C ASP A 180 9.42 -2.30 -9.01
N LEU A 181 8.51 -2.09 -9.98
CA LEU A 181 7.07 -2.11 -9.73
C LEU A 181 6.57 -3.54 -9.94
N TRP A 182 6.30 -4.27 -8.86
CA TRP A 182 5.86 -5.65 -8.89
C TRP A 182 4.35 -5.77 -8.60
N ALA A 183 3.54 -5.90 -9.66
CA ALA A 183 2.09 -5.93 -9.55
C ALA A 183 1.40 -7.04 -10.38
N PRO A 184 1.89 -8.30 -10.35
CA PRO A 184 1.20 -9.39 -11.03
C PRO A 184 -0.18 -9.66 -10.41
N GLY A 185 -1.19 -9.86 -11.25
CA GLY A 185 -2.58 -10.09 -10.81
C GLY A 185 -3.26 -8.87 -10.17
N LEU A 186 -2.67 -7.68 -10.26
CA LEU A 186 -3.28 -6.42 -9.79
C LEU A 186 -4.62 -6.19 -10.51
N ARG A 187 -5.67 -5.86 -9.75
CA ARG A 187 -6.98 -5.50 -10.30
C ARG A 187 -7.34 -4.07 -9.95
N VAL A 188 -7.61 -3.24 -10.95
CA VAL A 188 -8.01 -1.84 -10.75
C VAL A 188 -9.29 -1.54 -11.50
N HIS A 189 -10.31 -1.13 -10.77
CA HIS A 189 -11.56 -0.59 -11.31
C HIS A 189 -11.48 0.94 -11.22
N GLY A 190 -11.27 1.58 -12.37
CA GLY A 190 -11.06 3.01 -12.47
C GLY A 190 -9.79 3.36 -13.25
N LEU A 191 -9.40 4.62 -13.19
CA LEU A 191 -8.21 5.13 -13.88
C LEU A 191 -6.95 4.88 -13.04
N THR A 192 -5.89 4.38 -13.68
CA THR A 192 -4.52 4.35 -13.15
C THR A 192 -3.70 5.43 -13.83
N ARG A 193 -3.08 6.33 -13.05
CA ARG A 193 -2.16 7.35 -13.58
C ARG A 193 -0.72 7.11 -13.11
N LEU A 194 0.21 7.15 -14.05
CA LEU A 194 1.65 6.91 -13.88
C LEU A 194 2.48 8.04 -14.52
N ASN A 195 1.91 9.24 -14.62
CA ASN A 195 2.53 10.34 -15.35
C ASN A 195 3.86 10.76 -14.69
N GLY A 196 4.93 10.80 -15.47
CA GLY A 196 6.27 11.16 -15.01
C GLY A 196 6.86 10.18 -13.97
N ALA A 197 6.29 8.98 -13.82
CA ALA A 197 6.85 7.98 -12.93
C ALA A 197 8.20 7.45 -13.46
N THR A 198 9.11 7.13 -12.56
CA THR A 198 10.41 6.52 -12.88
C THR A 198 10.56 5.22 -12.10
N VAL A 199 10.81 4.13 -12.82
CA VAL A 199 11.07 2.79 -12.26
C VAL A 199 12.45 2.37 -12.71
N ALA A 200 13.37 2.21 -11.75
CA ALA A 200 14.78 1.95 -12.05
C ALA A 200 15.00 0.62 -12.79
N VAL A 201 14.24 -0.41 -12.44
CA VAL A 201 14.41 -1.76 -13.00
C VAL A 201 13.24 -2.09 -13.92
N SER A 202 12.23 -2.82 -13.48
CA SER A 202 11.15 -3.32 -14.34
C SER A 202 9.77 -3.02 -13.79
N VAL A 203 8.79 -3.01 -14.70
CA VAL A 203 7.37 -2.96 -14.37
C VAL A 203 6.76 -4.31 -14.70
N ASN A 204 6.27 -5.02 -13.69
CA ASN A 204 5.56 -6.28 -13.86
C ASN A 204 4.05 -6.11 -13.60
N LEU A 205 3.27 -6.27 -14.66
CA LEU A 205 1.80 -6.25 -14.71
C LEU A 205 1.25 -7.54 -15.31
N GLU A 206 1.97 -8.66 -15.17
CA GLU A 206 1.48 -9.96 -15.64
C GLU A 206 0.14 -10.31 -14.97
N ASP A 207 -0.83 -10.80 -15.75
CA ASP A 207 -2.17 -11.15 -15.27
C ASP A 207 -2.96 -10.01 -14.62
N ALA A 208 -2.51 -8.77 -14.75
CA ALA A 208 -3.23 -7.62 -14.20
C ALA A 208 -4.50 -7.32 -15.02
N GLU A 209 -5.49 -6.74 -14.37
CA GLU A 209 -6.79 -6.40 -14.94
C GLU A 209 -7.15 -4.96 -14.61
N PHE A 210 -7.40 -4.17 -15.65
CA PHE A 210 -7.80 -2.78 -15.52
C PHE A 210 -9.13 -2.56 -16.25
N VAL A 211 -10.12 -2.04 -15.54
CA VAL A 211 -11.49 -1.88 -16.08
C VAL A 211 -11.99 -0.47 -15.81
N ARG A 212 -12.43 0.22 -16.87
CA ARG A 212 -13.10 1.52 -16.77
C ARG A 212 -13.96 1.79 -18.00
N ARG A 213 -15.28 1.89 -17.82
CA ARG A 213 -16.21 2.17 -18.91
C ARG A 213 -15.89 3.49 -19.63
N GLY A 214 -15.78 3.42 -20.97
CA GLY A 214 -15.75 4.57 -21.88
C GLY A 214 -14.51 5.48 -21.83
N GLY A 215 -13.48 5.17 -21.03
CA GLY A 215 -12.33 6.06 -20.82
C GLY A 215 -10.98 5.37 -20.76
N HIS A 216 -9.98 6.10 -20.29
CA HIS A 216 -8.64 5.54 -20.10
C HIS A 216 -8.59 4.72 -18.81
N VAL A 217 -8.10 3.49 -18.92
CA VAL A 217 -7.79 2.64 -17.76
C VAL A 217 -6.38 2.91 -17.24
N ILE A 218 -5.45 3.23 -18.14
CA ILE A 218 -4.06 3.56 -17.81
C ILE A 218 -3.68 4.81 -18.59
N VAL A 219 -3.09 5.79 -17.90
CA VAL A 219 -2.42 6.95 -18.48
C VAL A 219 -1.04 7.04 -17.87
N ALA A 220 0.00 6.82 -18.68
CA ALA A 220 1.40 6.81 -18.27
C ALA A 220 2.22 7.71 -19.20
N GLU A 221 1.96 9.01 -19.12
CA GLU A 221 2.70 10.00 -19.90
C GLU A 221 4.10 10.20 -19.34
N ALA A 222 5.13 10.19 -20.19
CA ALA A 222 6.53 10.34 -19.77
C ALA A 222 6.99 9.33 -18.68
N LEU A 223 6.41 8.13 -18.64
CA LEU A 223 6.89 7.02 -17.80
C LEU A 223 8.31 6.61 -18.23
N ASN A 224 9.22 6.43 -17.28
CA ASN A 224 10.57 5.93 -17.53
C ASN A 224 10.78 4.58 -16.83
N VAL A 225 11.16 3.55 -17.60
CA VAL A 225 11.49 2.21 -17.09
C VAL A 225 12.91 1.84 -17.52
N GLY A 226 13.77 1.54 -16.55
CA GLY A 226 15.19 1.29 -16.81
C GLY A 226 15.49 -0.06 -17.47
N ALA A 227 14.60 -1.04 -17.36
CA ALA A 227 14.69 -2.32 -18.04
C ALA A 227 13.36 -2.68 -18.74
N ASN A 228 12.59 -3.63 -18.21
CA ASN A 228 11.51 -4.28 -18.96
C ASN A 228 10.11 -3.89 -18.47
N VAL A 229 9.14 -3.95 -19.38
CA VAL A 229 7.72 -3.96 -19.03
C VAL A 229 7.16 -5.33 -19.38
N LEU A 230 6.71 -6.05 -18.36
CA LEU A 230 6.10 -7.38 -18.46
C LEU A 230 4.59 -7.23 -18.30
N ALA A 231 3.84 -7.42 -19.39
CA ALA A 231 2.38 -7.26 -19.41
C ALA A 231 1.67 -8.49 -19.99
N ARG A 232 2.23 -9.68 -19.76
CA ARG A 232 1.70 -10.93 -20.29
C ARG A 232 0.33 -11.21 -19.68
N ARG A 233 -0.67 -11.46 -20.54
CA ARG A 233 -2.09 -11.66 -20.15
C ARG A 233 -2.71 -10.47 -19.40
N LEU A 234 -2.13 -9.28 -19.50
CA LEU A 234 -2.76 -8.04 -19.06
C LEU A 234 -4.11 -7.87 -19.79
N ARG A 235 -5.17 -7.60 -19.02
CA ARG A 235 -6.49 -7.24 -19.53
C ARG A 235 -6.77 -5.77 -19.26
N ALA A 236 -7.12 -5.04 -20.30
CA ALA A 236 -7.44 -3.62 -20.23
C ALA A 236 -8.78 -3.38 -20.94
N ASP A 237 -9.86 -3.26 -20.17
CA ASP A 237 -11.18 -2.87 -20.66
C ASP A 237 -11.31 -1.33 -20.59
N GLY A 238 -10.68 -0.70 -21.57
CA GLY A 238 -10.62 0.75 -21.77
C GLY A 238 -9.36 1.16 -22.53
N ARG A 239 -9.11 2.46 -22.65
CA ARG A 239 -7.95 2.98 -23.40
C ARG A 239 -6.68 2.98 -22.54
N VAL A 240 -5.56 2.60 -23.15
CA VAL A 240 -4.22 2.69 -22.54
C VAL A 240 -3.44 3.80 -23.26
N GLY A 241 -3.02 4.83 -22.52
CA GLY A 241 -2.22 5.93 -23.05
C GLY A 241 -0.79 5.89 -22.51
N LEU A 242 0.21 5.82 -23.39
CA LEU A 242 1.64 5.73 -23.05
C LEU A 242 2.45 6.87 -23.69
N ARG A 243 1.86 8.07 -23.81
CA ARG A 243 2.45 9.16 -24.58
C ARG A 243 3.81 9.57 -24.01
N GLY A 244 4.87 9.48 -24.81
CA GLY A 244 6.22 9.84 -24.40
C GLY A 244 6.85 8.91 -23.35
N ALA A 245 6.26 7.74 -23.09
CA ALA A 245 6.87 6.73 -22.24
C ALA A 245 8.17 6.22 -22.87
N ARG A 246 9.21 6.08 -22.06
CA ARG A 246 10.54 5.59 -22.46
C ARG A 246 10.85 4.31 -21.71
N MET A 247 11.28 3.29 -22.45
CA MET A 247 11.71 2.00 -21.92
C MET A 247 13.09 1.72 -22.51
N ARG A 248 14.08 1.47 -21.65
CA ARG A 248 15.44 1.15 -22.13
C ARG A 248 15.58 -0.31 -22.55
N GLY A 249 14.81 -1.21 -21.94
CA GLY A 249 14.78 -2.64 -22.26
C GLY A 249 13.59 -3.04 -23.14
N ARG A 250 13.19 -4.31 -23.08
CA ARG A 250 12.14 -4.86 -23.94
C ARG A 250 10.75 -4.61 -23.37
N CYS A 251 9.84 -4.16 -24.23
CA CYS A 251 8.40 -4.21 -23.97
C CYS A 251 7.85 -5.52 -24.55
N ARG A 252 7.26 -6.38 -23.71
CA ARG A 252 6.46 -7.51 -24.18
C ARG A 252 4.98 -7.11 -24.10
N PRO A 253 4.38 -6.63 -25.20
CA PRO A 253 3.01 -6.12 -25.18
C PRO A 253 2.01 -7.24 -24.87
N TRP A 254 0.83 -6.83 -24.41
CA TRP A 254 -0.30 -7.73 -24.25
C TRP A 254 -0.78 -8.18 -25.65
N GLY A 255 -1.01 -9.47 -25.85
CA GLY A 255 -1.57 -9.99 -27.10
C GLY A 255 -3.05 -9.63 -27.22
N PRO A 256 -3.60 -9.48 -28.44
CA PRO A 256 -5.04 -9.27 -28.62
C PRO A 256 -5.83 -10.47 -28.05
N PRO A 257 -7.08 -10.27 -27.58
CA PRO A 257 -7.93 -11.38 -27.17
C PRO A 257 -8.07 -12.34 -28.35
N ARG A 258 -7.72 -13.62 -28.14
CA ARG A 258 -8.07 -14.66 -29.09
C ARG A 258 -9.60 -14.71 -29.15
N ARG A 259 -10.13 -14.61 -30.37
CA ARG A 259 -11.55 -14.78 -30.70
C ARG A 259 -12.05 -16.14 -30.24
#